data_AF-A0A2D6N4X2-F1
#
_entry.id   AF-A0A2D6N4X2-F1
#
_cell.length_a   1.000
_cell.length_b   1.000
_cell.length_c   1.000
_cell.angle_alpha   90.00
_cell.angle_beta   90.00
_cell.angle_gamma   90.00
#
_symmetry.space_group_name_H-M   'P 1'
#
loop_
_entity.id
_entity.type
_entity.pdbx_description
1 polymer ?
#
loop_
_entity_poly.entity_id
_entity_poly.type
_entity_poly.pdbx_seq_one_letter_code
_entity_poly.pdbx_strand_id
1 'polypeptide(L)'
;MGMIPTACVLWALLHWRQLSRAYRATAIVGLAALFVAFGEYTPIHRALYDWVPLFNSFRYPPKALVVTMFVGAVLAGAGADRLAAQVGQVSSRLLAASGAVLLLISLLGWGLLVARPELASAALGRVWSLRSGAVESAAAGQFYRDHPELLIQHLGRLFTPSLRWGAALGFGMAAVVLVGRGPRAIRFREAGVAVALIAATMAGAWAGWGGPMRPDNPQSYEEYRGAPVLAWLRSQAEDEWFRVTSTETFTTYRLTFYSAPSPQERQRAFNALPRNSGTYLELDEIQEGTPVYIRWYADLLRRVAGPRLDSPDPQSPLLNLMNVKYVVTHQQLLPPRYRLRLEDDTLRVYENMKVLPRAFALPLDLADTFAEAGDAVPTRAMLSPNQRVEQVSYQPDRVVLNAQVEAPARLILTDLDYPGWLATVNGERVSIERFFGAFRSVTLPAGDHRVVFAYRPWSFTLGLGVSLVSGVLWLGVLGYGGWRLLFPRVGPGTA
;
A
#
# COMPACT_ATOMS: atom_id res chain seq x y z
N MET A 1 -8.40 16.51 -2.49
CA MET A 1 -8.39 17.96 -2.19
C MET A 1 -9.67 18.33 -1.48
N GLY A 2 -9.65 19.21 -0.49
CA GLY A 2 -10.88 19.74 0.12
C GLY A 2 -11.69 20.61 -0.87
N MET A 3 -12.95 20.91 -0.55
CA MET A 3 -13.83 21.71 -1.43
C MET A 3 -13.27 23.12 -1.69
N ILE A 4 -12.71 23.78 -0.67
CA ILE A 4 -12.16 25.15 -0.78
C ILE A 4 -10.93 25.21 -1.70
N PRO A 5 -9.87 24.38 -1.50
CA PRO A 5 -8.76 24.32 -2.46
C PRO A 5 -9.21 24.00 -3.88
N THR A 6 -10.19 23.10 -4.03
CA THR A 6 -10.70 22.73 -5.36
C THR A 6 -11.37 23.90 -6.06
N ALA A 7 -12.20 24.67 -5.35
CA ALA A 7 -12.80 25.90 -5.89
C ALA A 7 -11.72 26.93 -6.27
N CYS A 8 -10.67 27.09 -5.47
CA CYS A 8 -9.55 27.98 -5.79
C CYS A 8 -8.78 27.53 -7.04
N VAL A 9 -8.56 26.22 -7.21
CA VAL A 9 -7.96 25.66 -8.44
C VAL A 9 -8.83 25.98 -9.65
N LEU A 10 -10.13 25.71 -9.58
CA LEU A 10 -11.07 26.01 -10.67
C LEU A 10 -11.05 27.51 -11.00
N TRP A 11 -11.03 28.37 -9.98
CA TRP A 11 -10.92 29.81 -10.16
C TRP A 11 -9.64 30.21 -10.90
N ALA A 12 -8.48 29.63 -10.52
CA ALA A 12 -7.22 29.85 -11.21
C ALA A 12 -7.27 29.41 -12.68
N LEU A 13 -7.90 28.26 -12.95
CA LEU A 13 -8.05 27.72 -14.31
C LEU A 13 -9.02 28.53 -15.18
N LEU A 14 -10.13 29.03 -14.63
CA LEU A 14 -11.04 29.94 -15.33
C LEU A 14 -10.32 31.24 -15.76
N HIS A 15 -9.32 31.66 -14.98
CA HIS A 15 -8.48 32.82 -15.27
C HIS A 15 -7.15 32.45 -15.93
N TRP A 16 -7.12 31.35 -16.71
CA TRP A 16 -5.93 30.80 -17.36
C TRP A 16 -5.03 31.84 -18.05
N ARG A 17 -5.63 32.80 -18.76
CA ARG A 17 -4.90 33.83 -19.52
C ARG A 17 -4.08 34.76 -18.61
N GLN A 18 -4.50 34.92 -17.37
CA GLN A 18 -3.84 35.75 -16.36
C GLN A 18 -2.77 34.98 -15.58
N LEU A 19 -2.62 33.66 -15.80
CA LEU A 19 -1.55 32.87 -15.21
C LEU A 19 -0.23 33.15 -15.92
N SER A 20 0.86 33.21 -15.15
CA SER A 20 2.21 33.25 -15.71
C SER A 20 2.47 32.00 -16.55
N ARG A 21 3.50 32.03 -17.41
CA ARG A 21 3.89 30.86 -18.20
C ARG A 21 4.22 29.66 -17.29
N ALA A 22 4.85 29.92 -16.15
CA ALA A 22 5.19 28.89 -15.17
C ALA A 22 3.94 28.19 -14.60
N TYR A 23 2.94 28.94 -14.10
CA TYR A 23 1.72 28.33 -13.57
C TYR A 23 0.95 27.52 -14.62
N ARG A 24 0.93 27.98 -15.87
CA ARG A 24 0.31 27.24 -16.98
C ARG A 24 1.04 25.94 -17.27
N ALA A 25 2.37 25.97 -17.33
CA ALA A 25 3.18 24.76 -17.49
C ALA A 25 2.93 23.78 -16.34
N THR A 26 2.90 24.25 -15.09
CA THR A 26 2.60 23.44 -13.91
C THR A 26 1.21 22.80 -14.00
N ALA A 27 0.20 23.56 -14.42
CA ALA A 27 -1.15 23.04 -14.60
C ALA A 27 -1.24 21.94 -15.69
N ILE A 28 -0.51 22.12 -16.81
CA ILE A 28 -0.42 21.10 -17.86
C ILE A 28 0.23 19.83 -17.30
N VAL A 29 1.30 19.94 -16.52
CA VAL A 29 1.95 18.80 -15.85
C VAL A 29 0.97 18.08 -14.91
N GLY A 30 0.21 18.83 -14.10
CA GLY A 30 -0.77 18.24 -13.19
C GLY A 30 -1.93 17.54 -13.90
N LEU A 31 -2.37 18.10 -15.03
CA LEU A 31 -3.38 17.48 -15.88
C LEU A 31 -2.84 16.21 -16.53
N ALA A 32 -1.64 16.24 -17.10
CA ALA A 32 -0.99 15.05 -17.66
C ALA A 32 -0.83 13.95 -16.60
N ALA A 33 -0.39 14.30 -15.40
CA ALA A 33 -0.30 13.37 -14.28
C ALA A 33 -1.67 12.80 -13.86
N LEU A 34 -2.74 13.59 -13.94
CA LEU A 34 -4.11 13.13 -13.68
C LEU A 34 -4.56 12.10 -14.73
N PHE A 35 -4.26 12.35 -16.01
CA PHE A 35 -4.54 11.39 -17.08
C PHE A 35 -3.76 10.08 -16.89
N VAL A 36 -2.47 10.17 -16.53
CA VAL A 36 -1.67 8.99 -16.17
C VAL A 36 -2.29 8.25 -14.98
N ALA A 37 -2.81 8.97 -13.98
CA ALA A 37 -3.39 8.37 -12.78
C ALA A 37 -4.62 7.49 -13.05
N PHE A 38 -5.36 7.75 -14.11
CA PHE A 38 -6.48 6.92 -14.53
C PHE A 38 -6.06 5.57 -15.12
N GLY A 39 -4.76 5.34 -15.35
CA GLY A 39 -4.25 4.03 -15.77
C GLY A 39 -4.92 3.53 -17.05
N GLU A 40 -5.37 2.28 -17.03
CA GLU A 40 -5.98 1.57 -18.18
C GLU A 40 -7.24 2.25 -18.74
N TYR A 41 -7.90 3.12 -17.98
CA TYR A 41 -9.06 3.88 -18.46
C TYR A 41 -8.70 5.03 -19.42
N THR A 42 -7.40 5.24 -19.71
CA THR A 42 -6.94 6.22 -20.68
C THR A 42 -5.97 5.62 -21.70
N PRO A 43 -6.04 6.04 -22.97
CA PRO A 43 -5.10 5.56 -24.00
C PRO A 43 -3.66 6.06 -23.74
N ILE A 44 -3.50 7.17 -23.01
CA ILE A 44 -2.20 7.76 -22.68
C ILE A 44 -1.37 6.79 -21.82
N HIS A 45 -1.96 6.18 -20.80
CA HIS A 45 -1.23 5.24 -19.96
C HIS A 45 -0.68 4.06 -20.78
N ARG A 46 -1.49 3.49 -21.69
CA ARG A 46 -1.06 2.39 -22.55
C ARG A 46 0.09 2.80 -23.47
N ALA A 47 0.00 3.96 -24.11
CA ALA A 47 1.08 4.48 -24.94
C ALA A 47 2.38 4.69 -24.15
N LEU A 48 2.28 5.23 -22.93
CA LEU A 48 3.44 5.38 -22.05
C LEU A 48 4.01 4.02 -21.63
N TYR A 49 3.15 3.07 -21.26
CA TYR A 49 3.54 1.72 -20.85
C TYR A 49 4.28 0.96 -21.97
N ASP A 50 3.80 1.08 -23.21
CA ASP A 50 4.33 0.36 -24.36
C ASP A 50 5.58 1.04 -24.95
N TRP A 51 5.64 2.38 -24.96
CA TRP A 51 6.68 3.13 -25.70
C TRP A 51 7.71 3.84 -24.83
N VAL A 52 7.41 4.17 -23.57
CA VAL A 52 8.36 4.87 -22.70
C VAL A 52 9.15 3.84 -21.89
N PRO A 53 10.48 3.75 -22.10
CA PRO A 53 11.32 2.84 -21.33
C PRO A 53 11.13 3.07 -19.83
N LEU A 54 11.08 1.98 -19.07
CA LEU A 54 10.88 1.96 -17.61
C LEU A 54 9.49 2.38 -17.12
N PHE A 55 8.61 2.89 -17.98
CA PHE A 55 7.27 3.27 -17.54
C PHE A 55 6.45 2.05 -17.09
N ASN A 56 6.68 0.90 -17.74
CA ASN A 56 6.13 -0.40 -17.36
C ASN A 56 6.55 -0.90 -15.97
N SER A 57 7.52 -0.26 -15.31
CA SER A 57 7.88 -0.54 -13.92
C SER A 57 6.94 0.12 -12.90
N PHE A 58 6.19 1.16 -13.29
CA PHE A 58 5.20 1.82 -12.42
C PHE A 58 3.92 0.99 -12.34
N ARG A 59 3.75 0.28 -11.21
CA ARG A 59 2.64 -0.67 -11.01
C ARG A 59 1.33 -0.06 -10.51
N TYR A 60 1.39 1.18 -10.03
CA TYR A 60 0.24 1.86 -9.43
C TYR A 60 0.08 3.23 -10.07
N PRO A 61 -0.57 3.30 -11.25
CA PRO A 61 -0.84 4.57 -11.93
C PRO A 61 -1.46 5.63 -11.01
N PRO A 62 -2.38 5.28 -10.06
CA PRO A 62 -2.93 6.25 -9.11
C PRO A 62 -1.89 7.01 -8.27
N LYS A 63 -0.64 6.54 -8.15
CA LYS A 63 0.44 7.31 -7.48
C LYS A 63 0.78 8.61 -8.19
N ALA A 64 0.49 8.73 -9.49
CA ALA A 64 0.63 9.99 -10.22
C ALA A 64 -0.28 11.11 -9.66
N LEU A 65 -1.35 10.75 -8.90
CA LEU A 65 -2.18 11.72 -8.18
C LEU A 65 -1.38 12.57 -7.20
N VAL A 66 -0.23 12.10 -6.69
CA VAL A 66 0.63 12.91 -5.82
C VAL A 66 1.09 14.18 -6.55
N VAL A 67 1.47 14.06 -7.82
CA VAL A 67 1.86 15.19 -8.66
C VAL A 67 0.66 16.09 -8.92
N THR A 68 -0.50 15.52 -9.25
CA THR A 68 -1.75 16.29 -9.44
C THR A 68 -2.15 17.04 -8.17
N MET A 69 -2.00 16.43 -7.00
CA MET A 69 -2.28 17.06 -5.71
C MET A 69 -1.29 18.18 -5.42
N PHE A 70 0.00 17.98 -5.66
CA PHE A 70 1.00 19.04 -5.51
C PHE A 70 0.70 20.24 -6.44
N VAL A 71 0.46 19.98 -7.72
CA VAL A 71 0.06 21.01 -8.69
C VAL A 71 -1.24 21.69 -8.28
N GLY A 72 -2.22 20.92 -7.82
CA GLY A 72 -3.47 21.44 -7.29
C GLY A 72 -3.26 22.38 -6.11
N ALA A 73 -2.33 22.09 -5.20
CA ALA A 73 -2.00 22.99 -4.10
C ALA A 73 -1.38 24.31 -4.60
N VAL A 74 -0.45 24.23 -5.55
CA VAL A 74 0.18 25.42 -6.16
C VAL A 74 -0.85 26.29 -6.88
N LEU A 75 -1.75 25.69 -7.65
CA LEU A 75 -2.84 26.40 -8.34
C LEU A 75 -3.90 26.92 -7.39
N ALA A 76 -4.19 26.21 -6.30
CA ALA A 76 -5.08 26.69 -5.25
C ALA A 76 -4.53 27.99 -4.64
N GLY A 77 -3.22 28.06 -4.36
CA GLY A 77 -2.57 29.29 -3.90
C GLY A 77 -2.70 30.43 -4.93
N ALA A 78 -2.42 30.15 -6.20
CA ALA A 78 -2.57 31.15 -7.27
C ALA A 78 -4.02 31.63 -7.46
N GLY A 79 -5.00 30.75 -7.25
CA GLY A 79 -6.42 31.09 -7.29
C GLY A 79 -6.87 31.88 -6.06
N ALA A 80 -6.38 31.50 -4.87
CA ALA A 80 -6.65 32.18 -3.62
C ALA A 80 -6.10 33.62 -3.63
N ASP A 81 -4.87 33.84 -4.10
CA ASP A 81 -4.29 35.19 -4.24
C ASP A 81 -5.16 36.10 -5.12
N ARG A 82 -5.71 35.53 -6.19
CA ARG A 82 -6.60 36.27 -7.12
C ARG A 82 -7.98 36.53 -6.52
N LEU A 83 -8.55 35.55 -5.84
CA LEU A 83 -9.79 35.72 -5.09
C LEU A 83 -9.62 36.80 -4.02
N ALA A 84 -8.52 36.79 -3.27
CA ALA A 84 -8.22 37.80 -2.25
C ALA A 84 -8.11 39.21 -2.85
N ALA A 85 -7.47 39.34 -4.02
CA ALA A 85 -7.39 40.61 -4.74
C ALA A 85 -8.77 41.16 -5.17
N GLN A 86 -9.74 40.29 -5.46
CA GLN A 86 -11.11 40.68 -5.82
C GLN A 86 -12.05 40.83 -4.61
N VAL A 87 -11.78 40.12 -3.50
CA VAL A 87 -12.54 40.21 -2.25
C VAL A 87 -12.49 41.61 -1.65
N GLY A 88 -11.46 42.41 -1.94
CA GLY A 88 -11.44 43.85 -1.63
C GLY A 88 -12.57 44.66 -2.28
N GLN A 89 -13.25 44.13 -3.31
CA GLN A 89 -14.40 44.72 -4.00
C GLN A 89 -15.74 44.07 -3.63
N VAL A 90 -15.73 42.94 -2.93
CA VAL A 90 -16.95 42.22 -2.53
C VAL A 90 -17.41 42.73 -1.17
N SER A 91 -18.69 43.08 -1.06
CA SER A 91 -19.33 43.49 0.21
C SER A 91 -19.01 42.48 1.33
N SER A 92 -18.45 42.98 2.44
CA SER A 92 -18.17 42.18 3.64
C SER A 92 -19.41 41.46 4.18
N ARG A 93 -20.61 41.97 3.88
CA ARG A 93 -21.90 41.35 4.23
C ARG A 93 -22.20 40.11 3.38
N LEU A 94 -21.79 40.10 2.11
CA LEU A 94 -21.96 38.96 1.21
C LEU A 94 -21.05 37.79 1.62
N LEU A 95 -19.79 38.09 1.96
CA LEU A 95 -18.86 37.09 2.50
C LEU A 95 -19.32 36.53 3.86
N ALA A 96 -19.82 37.39 4.75
CA ALA A 96 -20.41 36.96 6.02
C ALA A 96 -21.66 36.10 5.81
N ALA A 97 -22.53 36.45 4.86
CA ALA A 97 -23.72 35.67 4.52
C ALA A 97 -23.37 34.30 3.94
N SER A 98 -22.41 34.22 3.01
CA SER A 98 -21.93 32.94 2.47
C SER A 98 -21.28 32.06 3.55
N GLY A 99 -20.50 32.66 4.45
CA GLY A 99 -19.93 31.97 5.61
C GLY A 99 -21.01 31.45 6.56
N ALA A 100 -22.04 32.24 6.85
CA ALA A 100 -23.16 31.84 7.69
C ALA A 100 -24.00 30.72 7.07
N VAL A 101 -24.23 30.74 5.75
CA VAL A 101 -24.94 29.67 5.03
C VAL A 101 -24.13 28.37 5.05
N LEU A 102 -22.83 28.43 4.77
CA LEU A 102 -21.96 27.24 4.84
C LEU A 102 -21.90 26.67 6.26
N LEU A 103 -21.84 27.53 7.29
CA LEU A 103 -21.91 27.13 8.69
C LEU A 103 -23.24 26.46 9.03
N LEU A 104 -24.36 27.05 8.58
CA LEU A 104 -25.70 26.50 8.78
C LEU A 104 -25.85 25.13 8.11
N ILE A 105 -25.39 24.98 6.86
CA ILE A 105 -25.40 23.70 6.13
C ILE A 105 -24.55 22.66 6.89
N SER A 106 -23.39 23.07 7.40
CA SER A 106 -22.50 22.18 8.16
C SER A 106 -23.13 21.74 9.49
N LEU A 107 -23.80 22.66 10.20
CA LEU A 107 -24.51 22.39 11.46
C LEU A 107 -25.78 21.55 11.24
N LEU A 108 -26.53 21.79 10.17
CA LEU A 108 -27.70 20.99 9.80
C LEU A 108 -27.29 19.58 9.35
N GLY A 109 -26.22 19.47 8.56
CA GLY A 109 -25.63 18.18 8.19
C GLY A 109 -25.15 17.40 9.42
N TRP A 110 -24.48 18.07 10.36
CA TRP A 110 -24.07 17.49 11.64
C TRP A 110 -25.27 17.07 12.52
N GLY A 111 -26.25 17.95 12.66
CA GLY A 111 -27.48 17.67 13.42
C GLY A 111 -28.25 16.49 12.86
N LEU A 112 -28.36 16.38 11.53
CA LEU A 112 -28.98 15.25 10.85
C LEU A 112 -28.22 13.95 11.10
N LEU A 113 -26.88 14.00 11.05
CA LEU A 113 -26.01 12.84 11.32
C LEU A 113 -26.11 12.35 12.77
N VAL A 114 -26.26 13.26 13.74
CA VAL A 114 -26.40 12.91 15.17
C VAL A 114 -27.82 12.45 15.49
N ALA A 115 -28.85 13.14 14.99
CA ALA A 115 -30.23 12.86 15.32
C ALA A 115 -30.82 11.66 14.55
N ARG A 116 -30.34 11.42 13.32
CA ARG A 116 -30.86 10.37 12.41
C ARG A 116 -29.71 9.63 11.70
N PRO A 117 -28.84 8.93 12.45
CA PRO A 117 -27.68 8.24 11.89
C PRO A 117 -28.05 7.20 10.81
N GLU A 118 -29.24 6.60 10.89
CA GLU A 118 -29.74 5.60 9.94
C GLU A 118 -30.04 6.15 8.53
N LEU A 119 -30.53 7.40 8.43
CA LEU A 119 -30.79 8.03 7.13
C LEU A 119 -29.49 8.43 6.44
N ALA A 120 -28.52 8.92 7.22
CA ALA A 120 -27.21 9.27 6.71
C ALA A 120 -26.42 8.02 6.29
N SER A 121 -26.49 6.93 7.06
CA SER A 121 -25.85 5.67 6.69
C SER A 121 -26.49 5.02 5.46
N ALA A 122 -27.82 5.07 5.32
CA ALA A 122 -28.52 4.60 4.12
C ALA A 122 -28.15 5.43 2.87
N ALA A 123 -28.05 6.75 2.98
CA ALA A 123 -27.64 7.62 1.88
C ALA A 123 -26.17 7.39 1.49
N LEU A 124 -25.26 7.30 2.47
CA LEU A 124 -23.85 6.98 2.24
C LEU A 124 -23.66 5.57 1.69
N GLY A 125 -24.45 4.59 2.15
CA GLY A 125 -24.45 3.22 1.65
C GLY A 125 -24.87 3.14 0.18
N ARG A 126 -25.87 3.92 -0.25
CA ARG A 126 -26.26 4.02 -1.66
C ARG A 126 -25.19 4.69 -2.53
N VAL A 127 -24.54 5.74 -2.04
CA VAL A 127 -23.42 6.38 -2.75
C VAL A 127 -22.23 5.43 -2.87
N TRP A 128 -21.95 4.68 -1.81
CA TRP A 128 -20.89 3.66 -1.81
C TRP A 128 -21.20 2.52 -2.77
N SER A 129 -22.43 1.99 -2.77
CA SER A 129 -22.85 0.91 -3.67
C SER A 129 -22.82 1.30 -5.15
N LEU A 130 -23.01 2.59 -5.45
CA LEU A 130 -22.87 3.12 -6.81
C LEU A 130 -21.39 3.25 -7.24
N ARG A 131 -20.46 3.31 -6.29
CA ARG A 131 -19.02 3.55 -6.53
C ARG A 131 -18.18 2.27 -6.50
N SER A 132 -18.60 1.25 -5.75
CA SER A 132 -17.88 -0.02 -5.58
C SER A 132 -18.30 -1.11 -6.56
N GLY A 133 -18.76 -0.73 -7.76
CA GLY A 133 -19.08 -1.69 -8.80
C GLY A 133 -17.83 -2.48 -9.21
N ALA A 134 -17.66 -3.71 -8.69
CA ALA A 134 -17.48 -4.93 -9.49
C ALA A 134 -16.90 -6.14 -8.74
N VAL A 135 -16.25 -6.05 -7.57
CA VAL A 135 -15.58 -7.26 -7.01
C VAL A 135 -15.66 -7.44 -5.47
N GLU A 136 -15.62 -6.40 -4.64
CA GLU A 136 -15.48 -6.57 -3.18
C GLU A 136 -16.79 -6.72 -2.37
N SER A 137 -17.98 -6.43 -2.93
CA SER A 137 -19.13 -6.05 -2.10
C SER A 137 -20.35 -6.98 -2.05
N ALA A 138 -20.25 -8.26 -2.45
CA ALA A 138 -21.31 -9.21 -2.09
C ALA A 138 -21.25 -9.56 -0.59
N ALA A 139 -20.06 -9.89 -0.07
CA ALA A 139 -19.85 -10.26 1.32
C ALA A 139 -19.93 -9.05 2.27
N ALA A 140 -19.30 -7.91 1.94
CA ALA A 140 -19.41 -6.70 2.75
C ALA A 140 -20.86 -6.15 2.78
N GLY A 141 -21.54 -6.18 1.63
CA GLY A 141 -22.94 -5.75 1.53
C GLY A 141 -23.91 -6.67 2.25
N GLN A 142 -23.63 -7.98 2.31
CA GLN A 142 -24.39 -8.92 3.13
C GLN A 142 -24.09 -8.71 4.62
N PHE A 143 -22.81 -8.63 5.00
CA PHE A 143 -22.39 -8.40 6.39
C PHE A 143 -23.02 -7.13 6.99
N TYR A 144 -23.03 -6.00 6.28
CA TYR A 144 -23.65 -4.78 6.78
C TYR A 144 -25.18 -4.79 6.74
N ARG A 145 -25.80 -5.66 5.91
CA ARG A 145 -27.23 -5.94 6.02
C ARG A 145 -27.54 -6.73 7.28
N ASP A 146 -26.65 -7.65 7.64
CA ASP A 146 -26.79 -8.49 8.83
C ASP A 146 -26.36 -7.74 10.12
N HIS A 147 -25.50 -6.72 10.01
CA HIS A 147 -24.94 -5.90 11.10
C HIS A 147 -24.99 -4.39 10.82
N PRO A 148 -26.20 -3.79 10.75
CA PRO A 148 -26.36 -2.36 10.44
C PRO A 148 -25.72 -1.42 11.47
N GLU A 149 -25.66 -1.83 12.74
CA GLU A 149 -25.00 -1.10 13.82
C GLU A 149 -23.51 -0.90 13.58
N LEU A 150 -22.84 -1.90 12.99
CA LEU A 150 -21.42 -1.83 12.67
C LEU A 150 -21.14 -0.90 11.48
N LEU A 151 -22.07 -0.82 10.51
CA LEU A 151 -21.99 0.16 9.43
C LEU A 151 -22.05 1.58 9.98
N ILE A 152 -23.00 1.84 10.89
CA ILE A 152 -23.16 3.16 11.54
C ILE A 152 -21.90 3.50 12.33
N GLN A 153 -21.36 2.56 13.10
CA GLN A 153 -20.13 2.76 13.86
C GLN A 153 -18.92 3.04 12.93
N HIS A 154 -18.81 2.30 11.82
CA HIS A 154 -17.73 2.45 10.85
C HIS A 154 -17.80 3.81 10.13
N LEU A 155 -18.98 4.20 9.65
CA LEU A 155 -19.21 5.51 9.03
C LEU A 155 -19.00 6.65 10.05
N GLY A 156 -19.47 6.49 11.28
CA GLY A 156 -19.16 7.42 12.37
C GLY A 156 -17.66 7.61 12.55
N ARG A 157 -16.88 6.54 12.67
CA ARG A 157 -15.41 6.63 12.80
C ARG A 157 -14.74 7.31 11.60
N LEU A 158 -15.23 7.12 10.38
CA LEU A 158 -14.68 7.74 9.16
C LEU A 158 -15.04 9.23 9.02
N PHE A 159 -16.30 9.59 9.33
CA PHE A 159 -16.84 10.92 9.03
C PHE A 159 -16.82 11.87 10.23
N THR A 160 -16.97 11.37 11.47
CA THR A 160 -16.98 12.20 12.69
C THR A 160 -15.70 13.05 12.83
N PRO A 161 -14.48 12.54 12.57
CA PRO A 161 -13.29 13.39 12.57
C PRO A 161 -13.36 14.47 11.49
N SER A 162 -13.66 14.09 10.25
CA SER A 162 -13.73 15.00 9.09
C SER A 162 -14.73 16.14 9.32
N LEU A 163 -15.87 15.85 9.96
CA LEU A 163 -16.91 16.82 10.26
C LEU A 163 -16.59 17.71 11.48
N ARG A 164 -16.00 17.16 12.55
CA ARG A 164 -15.51 17.95 13.70
C ARG A 164 -14.48 18.98 13.26
N TRP A 165 -13.59 18.59 12.34
CA TRP A 165 -12.59 19.51 11.79
C TRP A 165 -13.19 20.46 10.76
N GLY A 166 -14.13 20.03 9.92
CA GLY A 166 -14.89 20.93 9.05
C GLY A 166 -15.58 22.05 9.85
N ALA A 167 -16.19 21.71 10.99
CA ALA A 167 -16.76 22.68 11.91
C ALA A 167 -15.69 23.60 12.53
N ALA A 168 -14.56 23.06 13.01
CA ALA A 168 -13.46 23.87 13.56
C ALA A 168 -12.87 24.87 12.54
N LEU A 169 -12.70 24.45 11.28
CA LEU A 169 -12.27 25.33 10.19
C LEU A 169 -13.33 26.41 9.88
N GLY A 170 -14.62 26.04 9.93
CA GLY A 170 -15.74 26.96 9.81
C GLY A 170 -15.78 28.02 10.92
N PHE A 171 -15.58 27.61 12.18
CA PHE A 171 -15.46 28.51 13.32
C PHE A 171 -14.24 29.42 13.23
N GLY A 172 -13.08 28.89 12.81
CA GLY A 172 -11.88 29.68 12.57
C GLY A 172 -12.12 30.76 11.52
N MET A 173 -12.76 30.42 10.40
CA MET A 173 -13.13 31.40 9.36
C MET A 173 -14.14 32.43 9.86
N ALA A 174 -15.16 32.03 10.62
CA ALA A 174 -16.17 32.94 11.16
C ALA A 174 -15.57 33.92 12.19
N ALA A 175 -14.72 33.43 13.10
CA ALA A 175 -14.01 34.27 14.07
C ALA A 175 -13.06 35.26 13.37
N VAL A 176 -12.40 34.82 12.31
CA VAL A 176 -11.57 35.69 11.46
C VAL A 176 -12.44 36.79 10.87
N VAL A 177 -13.56 36.48 10.21
CA VAL A 177 -14.46 37.49 9.59
C VAL A 177 -14.97 38.51 10.60
N LEU A 178 -15.23 38.10 11.84
CA LEU A 178 -15.82 38.95 12.88
C LEU A 178 -14.83 39.87 13.61
N VAL A 179 -13.53 39.54 13.66
CA VAL A 179 -12.57 40.22 14.56
C VAL A 179 -11.71 41.32 13.91
N GLY A 180 -11.64 41.44 12.57
CA GLY A 180 -10.61 42.30 11.93
C GLY A 180 -11.10 43.59 11.25
N ARG A 181 -10.70 44.76 11.76
CA ARG A 181 -10.65 46.04 11.00
C ARG A 181 -9.20 46.55 10.89
N GLY A 182 -8.69 46.74 9.66
CA GLY A 182 -7.42 47.45 9.37
C GLY A 182 -6.34 46.66 8.58
N PRO A 183 -5.52 47.31 7.70
CA PRO A 183 -4.69 46.65 6.68
C PRO A 183 -3.40 45.94 7.13
N ARG A 184 -2.74 46.40 8.20
CA ARG A 184 -1.50 45.74 8.70
C ARG A 184 -1.78 44.51 9.57
N ALA A 185 -2.90 44.51 10.29
CA ALA A 185 -3.38 43.35 11.03
C ALA A 185 -3.79 42.20 10.08
N ILE A 186 -4.18 42.51 8.82
CA ILE A 186 -4.63 41.52 7.82
C ILE A 186 -3.50 40.59 7.36
N ARG A 187 -2.27 41.07 7.12
CA ARG A 187 -1.16 40.22 6.61
C ARG A 187 -0.61 39.23 7.65
N PHE A 188 -0.42 39.65 8.90
CA PHE A 188 -0.03 38.73 9.98
C PHE A 188 -1.16 37.73 10.34
N ARG A 189 -2.43 38.14 10.15
CA ARG A 189 -3.65 37.34 10.31
C ARG A 189 -3.79 36.25 9.23
N GLU A 190 -3.48 36.55 7.98
CA GLU A 190 -3.52 35.56 6.88
C GLU A 190 -2.49 34.44 7.06
N ALA A 191 -1.26 34.79 7.44
CA ALA A 191 -0.20 33.82 7.71
C ALA A 191 -0.52 32.94 8.93
N GLY A 192 -0.96 33.54 10.04
CA GLY A 192 -1.35 32.80 11.25
C GLY A 192 -2.55 31.87 11.01
N VAL A 193 -3.53 32.32 10.22
CA VAL A 193 -4.69 31.50 9.82
C VAL A 193 -4.28 30.37 8.89
N ALA A 194 -3.45 30.63 7.89
CA ALA A 194 -2.94 29.56 7.02
C ALA A 194 -2.20 28.48 7.83
N VAL A 195 -1.35 28.89 8.78
CA VAL A 195 -0.67 27.95 9.69
C VAL A 195 -1.66 27.20 10.58
N ALA A 196 -2.67 27.87 11.14
CA ALA A 196 -3.69 27.21 11.96
C ALA A 196 -4.58 26.24 11.16
N LEU A 197 -4.95 26.59 9.92
CA LEU A 197 -5.71 25.72 9.02
C LEU A 197 -4.88 24.51 8.58
N ILE A 198 -3.60 24.71 8.26
CA ILE A 198 -2.66 23.62 7.96
C ILE A 198 -2.51 22.73 9.19
N ALA A 199 -2.25 23.30 10.37
CA ALA A 199 -2.12 22.55 11.62
C ALA A 199 -3.40 21.79 11.97
N ALA A 200 -4.59 22.39 11.82
CA ALA A 200 -5.87 21.74 12.04
C ALA A 200 -6.15 20.64 11.00
N THR A 201 -5.78 20.85 9.74
CA THR A 201 -5.89 19.83 8.68
C THR A 201 -4.94 18.67 8.93
N MET A 202 -3.70 18.94 9.36
CA MET A 202 -2.72 17.92 9.73
C MET A 202 -3.12 17.19 11.00
N ALA A 203 -3.61 17.88 12.03
CA ALA A 203 -4.14 17.30 13.26
C ALA A 203 -5.39 16.46 12.97
N GLY A 204 -6.25 16.88 12.04
CA GLY A 204 -7.42 16.14 11.60
C GLY A 204 -7.10 14.93 10.73
N ALA A 205 -6.10 15.04 9.86
CA ALA A 205 -5.54 13.89 9.14
C ALA A 205 -4.93 12.90 10.15
N TRP A 206 -4.15 13.38 11.11
CA TRP A 206 -3.54 12.56 12.16
C TRP A 206 -4.60 11.87 13.03
N ALA A 207 -5.61 12.60 13.50
CA ALA A 207 -6.68 12.05 14.36
C ALA A 207 -7.68 11.16 13.60
N GLY A 208 -8.01 11.49 12.34
CA GLY A 208 -8.98 10.76 11.52
C GLY A 208 -8.41 9.51 10.83
N TRP A 209 -7.12 9.50 10.52
CA TRP A 209 -6.41 8.32 10.02
C TRP A 209 -5.75 7.51 11.13
N GLY A 210 -5.98 7.86 12.40
CA GLY A 210 -5.58 7.09 13.58
C GLY A 210 -6.37 5.81 13.76
N GLY A 211 -6.52 5.03 12.69
CA GLY A 211 -7.05 3.69 12.76
C GLY A 211 -6.18 2.80 13.65
N PRO A 212 -6.72 1.69 14.19
CA PRO A 212 -6.06 0.80 15.14
C PRO A 212 -4.71 0.22 14.70
N MET A 213 -4.33 0.28 13.42
CA MET A 213 -2.97 -0.03 12.98
C MET A 213 -2.20 1.25 12.65
N ARG A 214 -1.46 1.74 13.65
CA ARG A 214 -0.39 2.71 13.48
C ARG A 214 0.95 1.98 13.56
N PRO A 215 1.68 1.80 12.44
CA PRO A 215 3.03 1.25 12.46
C PRO A 215 3.98 2.06 13.36
N ASP A 216 3.64 3.33 13.59
CA ASP A 216 4.33 4.29 14.44
C ASP A 216 3.85 4.28 15.91
N ASN A 217 2.86 3.47 16.28
CA ASN A 217 2.40 3.32 17.66
C ASN A 217 2.98 2.03 18.30
N PRO A 218 4.01 2.13 19.17
CA PRO A 218 4.64 0.97 19.79
C PRO A 218 3.66 0.14 20.62
N GLN A 219 2.64 0.77 21.22
CA GLN A 219 1.66 0.07 22.05
C GLN A 219 0.77 -0.85 21.20
N SER A 220 0.30 -0.38 20.05
CA SER A 220 -0.48 -1.20 19.12
C SER A 220 0.36 -2.34 18.55
N TYR A 221 1.64 -2.07 18.26
CA TYR A 221 2.57 -3.10 17.77
C TYR A 221 2.78 -4.23 18.78
N GLU A 222 3.08 -3.90 20.05
CA GLU A 222 3.26 -4.89 21.11
C GLU A 222 1.96 -5.64 21.45
N GLU A 223 0.81 -4.93 21.47
CA GLU A 223 -0.51 -5.52 21.67
C GLU A 223 -0.80 -6.63 20.64
N TYR A 224 -0.43 -6.41 19.39
CA TYR A 224 -0.65 -7.39 18.31
C TYR A 224 0.42 -8.48 18.24
N ARG A 225 1.67 -8.17 18.60
CA ARG A 225 2.77 -9.15 18.65
C ARG A 225 2.51 -10.25 19.68
N GLY A 226 1.76 -9.94 20.74
CA GLY A 226 1.36 -10.88 21.78
C GLY A 226 0.14 -11.76 21.45
N ALA A 227 -0.47 -11.65 20.25
CA ALA A 227 -1.64 -12.47 19.92
C ALA A 227 -1.29 -13.98 19.94
N PRO A 228 -2.07 -14.85 20.62
CA PRO A 228 -1.66 -16.23 20.90
C PRO A 228 -1.27 -17.06 19.67
N VAL A 229 -2.07 -16.97 18.60
CA VAL A 229 -1.80 -17.69 17.34
C VAL A 229 -0.50 -17.21 16.71
N LEU A 230 -0.26 -15.90 16.72
CA LEU A 230 0.93 -15.29 16.12
C LEU A 230 2.19 -15.56 16.95
N ALA A 231 2.10 -15.45 18.27
CA ALA A 231 3.19 -15.77 19.18
C ALA A 231 3.61 -17.24 19.01
N TRP A 232 2.64 -18.14 18.85
CA TRP A 232 2.90 -19.54 18.56
C TRP A 232 3.54 -19.75 17.18
N LEU A 233 3.01 -19.14 16.11
CA LEU A 233 3.59 -19.25 14.77
C LEU A 233 5.04 -18.76 14.73
N ARG A 234 5.35 -17.67 15.44
CA ARG A 234 6.69 -17.11 15.52
C ARG A 234 7.67 -18.02 16.25
N SER A 235 7.24 -18.66 17.34
CA SER A 235 8.10 -19.64 18.03
C SER A 235 8.43 -20.85 17.17
N GLN A 236 7.58 -21.19 16.19
CA GLN A 236 7.92 -22.25 15.22
C GLN A 236 8.93 -21.77 14.16
N ALA A 237 8.92 -20.47 13.82
CA ALA A 237 9.74 -19.90 12.75
C ALA A 237 11.21 -19.67 13.14
N GLU A 238 11.57 -19.79 14.42
CA GLU A 238 12.95 -19.65 14.90
C GLU A 238 13.88 -20.73 14.31
N ASP A 239 13.36 -21.95 14.13
CA ASP A 239 14.13 -23.13 13.72
C ASP A 239 13.91 -23.57 12.26
N GLU A 240 12.86 -23.06 11.60
CA GLU A 240 12.48 -23.51 10.25
C GLU A 240 11.86 -22.37 9.43
N TRP A 241 12.32 -22.25 8.18
CA TRP A 241 11.69 -21.35 7.23
C TRP A 241 10.48 -22.01 6.57
N PHE A 242 9.30 -21.58 6.97
CA PHE A 242 8.04 -21.95 6.34
C PHE A 242 7.23 -20.72 6.00
N ARG A 243 6.28 -20.90 5.07
CA ARG A 243 5.21 -19.94 4.86
C ARG A 243 3.98 -20.27 5.67
N VAL A 244 3.23 -19.24 6.02
CA VAL A 244 1.89 -19.33 6.59
C VAL A 244 0.87 -18.75 5.63
N THR A 245 -0.38 -19.16 5.78
CA THR A 245 -1.49 -18.53 5.08
C THR A 245 -2.72 -18.50 5.95
N SER A 246 -3.68 -17.66 5.58
CA SER A 246 -5.01 -17.63 6.16
C SER A 246 -6.06 -17.77 5.08
N THR A 247 -7.13 -18.50 5.36
CA THR A 247 -8.31 -18.54 4.48
C THR A 247 -9.25 -17.36 4.76
N GLU A 248 -8.95 -16.53 5.75
CA GLU A 248 -9.82 -15.43 6.15
C GLU A 248 -9.74 -14.28 5.15
N THR A 249 -10.90 -13.79 4.70
CA THR A 249 -10.93 -12.67 3.75
C THR A 249 -10.52 -11.37 4.43
N PHE A 250 -9.83 -10.51 3.68
CA PHE A 250 -9.41 -9.20 4.19
C PHE A 250 -10.62 -8.36 4.62
N THR A 251 -11.75 -8.52 3.93
CA THR A 251 -13.00 -7.83 4.23
C THR A 251 -13.55 -8.25 5.59
N THR A 252 -13.65 -9.55 5.87
CA THR A 252 -14.10 -10.05 7.19
C THR A 252 -13.19 -9.54 8.30
N TYR A 253 -11.87 -9.63 8.11
CA TYR A 253 -10.90 -9.07 9.06
C TYR A 253 -11.12 -7.57 9.30
N ARG A 254 -11.18 -6.76 8.23
CA ARG A 254 -11.28 -5.31 8.32
C ARG A 254 -12.58 -4.90 9.02
N LEU A 255 -13.66 -5.62 8.77
CA LEU A 255 -14.93 -5.36 9.42
C LEU A 255 -14.84 -5.64 10.92
N THR A 256 -14.35 -6.82 11.31
CA THR A 256 -14.22 -7.23 12.73
C THR A 256 -13.20 -6.38 13.48
N PHE A 257 -12.03 -6.10 12.90
CA PHE A 257 -10.96 -5.37 13.56
C PHE A 257 -11.30 -3.90 13.81
N TYR A 258 -11.91 -3.23 12.83
CA TYR A 258 -12.29 -1.83 12.98
C TYR A 258 -13.62 -1.64 13.74
N SER A 259 -14.42 -2.70 13.94
CA SER A 259 -15.61 -2.65 14.81
C SER A 259 -15.32 -3.08 16.25
N ALA A 260 -14.29 -3.91 16.48
CA ALA A 260 -13.94 -4.45 17.79
C ALA A 260 -13.85 -3.36 18.89
N PRO A 261 -14.71 -3.43 19.93
CA PRO A 261 -14.75 -2.43 20.99
C PRO A 261 -13.56 -2.54 21.95
N SER A 262 -13.06 -3.75 22.23
CA SER A 262 -11.95 -3.98 23.17
C SER A 262 -10.59 -4.25 22.48
N PRO A 263 -9.46 -3.96 23.17
CA PRO A 263 -8.12 -4.42 22.76
C PRO A 263 -8.05 -5.93 22.49
N GLN A 264 -8.66 -6.75 23.36
CA GLN A 264 -8.64 -8.21 23.25
C GLN A 264 -9.35 -8.70 21.99
N GLU A 265 -10.48 -8.10 21.61
CA GLU A 265 -11.18 -8.46 20.38
C GLU A 265 -10.41 -8.02 19.13
N ARG A 266 -9.68 -6.89 19.19
CA ARG A 266 -8.77 -6.49 18.10
C ARG A 266 -7.62 -7.48 17.94
N GLN A 267 -7.03 -7.91 19.05
CA GLN A 267 -5.98 -8.93 19.06
C GLN A 267 -6.48 -10.27 18.49
N ARG A 268 -7.70 -10.69 18.84
CA ARG A 268 -8.36 -11.86 18.24
C ARG A 268 -8.59 -11.72 16.75
N ALA A 269 -9.08 -10.57 16.29
CA ALA A 269 -9.20 -10.32 14.84
C ALA A 269 -7.84 -10.37 14.14
N PHE A 270 -6.76 -9.97 14.83
CA PHE A 270 -5.40 -10.01 14.32
C PHE A 270 -4.82 -11.43 14.20
N ASN A 271 -5.33 -12.41 14.97
CA ASN A 271 -4.96 -13.83 14.83
C ASN A 271 -5.27 -14.38 13.43
N ALA A 272 -6.15 -13.72 12.64
CA ALA A 272 -6.54 -14.13 11.30
C ALA A 272 -5.49 -13.86 10.20
N LEU A 273 -4.29 -13.38 10.55
CA LEU A 273 -3.22 -12.97 9.62
C LEU A 273 -3.72 -11.93 8.58
N PRO A 274 -4.04 -10.70 9.02
CA PRO A 274 -4.47 -9.65 8.10
C PRO A 274 -3.39 -9.27 7.10
N ARG A 275 -3.78 -8.66 5.96
CA ARG A 275 -2.81 -8.20 4.94
C ARG A 275 -1.62 -7.47 5.56
N ASN A 276 -0.43 -7.87 5.15
CA ASN A 276 0.87 -7.34 5.58
C ASN A 276 1.28 -7.73 7.02
N SER A 277 0.52 -8.58 7.73
CA SER A 277 0.92 -9.07 9.06
C SER A 277 2.31 -9.68 9.04
N GLY A 278 2.67 -10.40 7.97
CA GLY A 278 3.99 -10.96 7.80
C GLY A 278 5.13 -9.94 7.83
N THR A 279 4.89 -8.72 7.34
CA THR A 279 5.90 -7.64 7.38
C THR A 279 6.13 -7.12 8.79
N TYR A 280 5.07 -7.01 9.58
CA TYR A 280 5.14 -6.51 10.95
C TYR A 280 5.66 -7.57 11.93
N LEU A 281 5.36 -8.85 11.66
CA LEU A 281 5.55 -9.95 12.59
C LEU A 281 6.72 -10.87 12.23
N GLU A 282 7.43 -10.56 11.13
CA GLU A 282 8.55 -11.36 10.62
C GLU A 282 8.12 -12.81 10.26
N LEU A 283 6.87 -12.96 9.81
CA LEU A 283 6.34 -14.21 9.29
C LEU A 283 6.32 -14.15 7.75
N ASP A 284 6.70 -15.24 7.09
CA ASP A 284 6.61 -15.34 5.64
C ASP A 284 5.21 -15.82 5.24
N GLU A 285 4.52 -15.06 4.39
CA GLU A 285 3.12 -15.26 4.03
C GLU A 285 2.96 -15.37 2.51
N ILE A 286 1.89 -16.01 2.03
CA ILE A 286 1.57 -16.09 0.59
C ILE A 286 0.37 -15.25 0.16
N GLN A 287 -0.15 -14.39 1.03
CA GLN A 287 -1.33 -13.58 0.70
C GLN A 287 -1.00 -12.38 -0.20
N GLU A 288 -2.03 -11.80 -0.82
CA GLU A 288 -1.97 -10.64 -1.75
C GLU A 288 -1.24 -9.40 -1.20
N GLY A 289 -0.99 -9.32 0.12
CA GLY A 289 -0.28 -8.23 0.80
C GLY A 289 1.25 -8.40 0.95
N THR A 290 1.82 -9.55 0.62
CA THR A 290 3.28 -9.73 0.71
C THR A 290 4.02 -8.97 -0.41
N PRO A 291 5.20 -8.36 -0.13
CA PRO A 291 5.72 -7.31 -1.00
C PRO A 291 6.16 -7.85 -2.35
N VAL A 292 5.87 -7.06 -3.39
CA VAL A 292 6.19 -7.28 -4.81
C VAL A 292 5.18 -8.20 -5.55
N TYR A 293 3.93 -7.74 -5.64
CA TYR A 293 2.91 -8.33 -6.51
C TYR A 293 3.30 -8.18 -8.00
N ILE A 294 3.88 -9.22 -8.59
CA ILE A 294 4.27 -9.28 -10.02
C ILE A 294 3.26 -10.13 -10.75
N ARG A 295 3.04 -9.87 -12.05
CA ARG A 295 2.05 -10.57 -12.86
C ARG A 295 2.10 -12.10 -12.71
N TRP A 296 3.26 -12.72 -12.85
CA TRP A 296 3.39 -14.18 -12.72
C TRP A 296 3.07 -14.70 -11.31
N TYR A 297 3.39 -13.93 -10.26
CA TYR A 297 2.97 -14.29 -8.90
C TYR A 297 1.47 -14.15 -8.71
N ALA A 298 0.86 -13.10 -9.28
CA ALA A 298 -0.58 -12.94 -9.30
C ALA A 298 -1.26 -14.11 -10.03
N ASP A 299 -0.70 -14.53 -11.17
CA ASP A 299 -1.19 -15.68 -11.94
C ASP A 299 -1.11 -16.99 -11.11
N LEU A 300 -0.02 -17.18 -10.37
CA LEU A 300 0.12 -18.30 -9.43
C LEU A 300 -0.90 -18.21 -8.27
N LEU A 301 -1.07 -17.05 -7.65
CA LEU A 301 -2.04 -16.86 -6.56
C LEU A 301 -3.49 -17.07 -7.02
N ARG A 302 -3.84 -16.69 -8.26
CA ARG A 302 -5.17 -17.01 -8.82
C ARG A 302 -5.41 -18.52 -8.94
N ARG A 303 -4.37 -19.31 -9.20
CA ARG A 303 -4.46 -20.77 -9.23
C ARG A 303 -4.61 -21.37 -7.82
N VAL A 304 -4.05 -20.71 -6.81
CA VAL A 304 -4.16 -21.12 -5.40
C VAL A 304 -5.53 -20.75 -4.81
N ALA A 305 -6.01 -19.53 -5.09
CA ALA A 305 -7.16 -18.93 -4.42
C ALA A 305 -8.44 -18.90 -5.28
N GLY A 306 -8.34 -19.31 -6.55
CA GLY A 306 -9.42 -19.19 -7.52
C GLY A 306 -9.83 -17.72 -7.74
N PRO A 307 -11.13 -17.40 -7.85
CA PRO A 307 -11.59 -16.04 -8.08
C PRO A 307 -11.41 -15.10 -6.86
N ARG A 308 -11.08 -15.62 -5.68
CA ARG A 308 -10.91 -14.83 -4.45
C ARG A 308 -9.43 -14.74 -4.08
N LEU A 309 -8.70 -13.82 -4.69
CA LEU A 309 -7.25 -13.64 -4.51
C LEU A 309 -6.78 -13.47 -3.06
N ASP A 310 -7.68 -13.10 -2.16
CA ASP A 310 -7.42 -12.86 -0.74
C ASP A 310 -7.68 -14.06 0.17
N SER A 311 -8.22 -15.18 -0.35
CA SER A 311 -8.55 -16.37 0.42
C SER A 311 -8.10 -17.64 -0.34
N PRO A 312 -6.87 -18.10 -0.11
CA PRO A 312 -6.32 -19.34 -0.68
C PRO A 312 -7.22 -20.54 -0.42
N ASP A 313 -7.42 -21.40 -1.43
CA ASP A 313 -8.10 -22.68 -1.26
C ASP A 313 -7.19 -23.63 -0.44
N PRO A 314 -7.58 -24.03 0.78
CA PRO A 314 -6.79 -24.96 1.59
C PRO A 314 -6.61 -26.33 0.90
N GLN A 315 -7.42 -26.68 -0.10
CA GLN A 315 -7.24 -27.91 -0.87
C GLN A 315 -6.29 -27.78 -2.05
N SER A 316 -5.82 -26.58 -2.39
CA SER A 316 -4.89 -26.40 -3.51
C SER A 316 -3.55 -27.11 -3.26
N PRO A 317 -3.09 -28.00 -4.14
CA PRO A 317 -1.79 -28.67 -3.98
C PRO A 317 -0.62 -27.68 -4.06
N LEU A 318 -0.82 -26.51 -4.66
CA LEU A 318 0.19 -25.44 -4.76
C LEU A 318 0.62 -24.91 -3.39
N LEU A 319 -0.21 -25.03 -2.34
CA LEU A 319 0.20 -24.71 -0.98
C LEU A 319 1.39 -25.58 -0.52
N ASN A 320 1.44 -26.84 -0.95
CA ASN A 320 2.55 -27.74 -0.63
C ASN A 320 3.83 -27.26 -1.28
N LEU A 321 3.76 -26.91 -2.57
CA LEU A 321 4.88 -26.40 -3.36
C LEU A 321 5.40 -25.06 -2.82
N MET A 322 4.50 -24.16 -2.43
CA MET A 322 4.86 -22.86 -1.86
C MET A 322 5.40 -22.94 -0.44
N ASN A 323 5.66 -24.14 0.09
CA ASN A 323 6.20 -24.35 1.43
C ASN A 323 5.29 -23.76 2.52
N VAL A 324 3.97 -23.81 2.31
CA VAL A 324 2.97 -23.41 3.31
C VAL A 324 2.79 -24.53 4.33
N LYS A 325 3.39 -24.34 5.51
CA LYS A 325 3.35 -25.32 6.61
C LYS A 325 2.15 -25.12 7.51
N TYR A 326 1.75 -23.88 7.78
CA TYR A 326 0.59 -23.59 8.63
C TYR A 326 -0.51 -22.83 7.90
N VAL A 327 -1.75 -23.30 8.08
CA VAL A 327 -2.97 -22.67 7.57
C VAL A 327 -3.81 -22.23 8.76
N VAL A 328 -4.10 -20.93 8.83
CA VAL A 328 -5.01 -20.33 9.82
C VAL A 328 -6.40 -20.22 9.20
N THR A 329 -7.43 -20.73 9.88
CA THR A 329 -8.78 -20.76 9.31
C THR A 329 -9.86 -20.98 10.38
N HIS A 330 -11.07 -20.47 10.13
CA HIS A 330 -12.27 -20.90 10.86
C HIS A 330 -12.78 -22.28 10.39
N GLN A 331 -12.43 -22.71 9.18
CA GLN A 331 -12.90 -23.95 8.58
C GLN A 331 -12.31 -25.17 9.28
N GLN A 332 -13.11 -26.23 9.37
CA GLN A 332 -12.59 -27.51 9.83
C GLN A 332 -11.85 -28.19 8.67
N LEU A 333 -10.54 -28.38 8.81
CA LEU A 333 -9.72 -29.11 7.84
C LEU A 333 -9.51 -30.54 8.32
N LEU A 334 -9.67 -31.49 7.41
CA LEU A 334 -9.69 -32.91 7.76
C LEU A 334 -8.31 -33.60 7.55
N PRO A 335 -7.96 -34.57 8.40
CA PRO A 335 -6.87 -35.52 8.14
C PRO A 335 -7.09 -36.33 6.84
N PRO A 336 -6.03 -36.93 6.25
CA PRO A 336 -4.65 -36.97 6.71
C PRO A 336 -3.80 -35.76 6.26
N ARG A 337 -4.36 -34.86 5.45
CA ARG A 337 -3.62 -33.72 4.90
C ARG A 337 -3.28 -32.68 5.96
N TYR A 338 -4.22 -32.41 6.86
CA TYR A 338 -4.08 -31.39 7.88
C TYR A 338 -4.14 -32.01 9.28
N ARG A 339 -3.27 -31.52 10.16
CA ARG A 339 -3.25 -31.86 11.59
C ARG A 339 -3.48 -30.59 12.39
N LEU A 340 -4.50 -30.58 13.24
CA LEU A 340 -4.73 -29.46 14.16
C LEU A 340 -3.56 -29.32 15.13
N ARG A 341 -3.00 -28.12 15.27
CA ARG A 341 -1.88 -27.81 16.19
C ARG A 341 -2.29 -26.86 17.30
N LEU A 342 -3.16 -25.91 16.97
CA LEU A 342 -3.68 -24.92 17.89
C LEU A 342 -5.14 -24.65 17.55
N GLU A 343 -5.97 -24.56 18.57
CA GLU A 343 -7.35 -24.08 18.47
C GLU A 343 -7.50 -22.97 19.49
N ASP A 344 -7.91 -21.80 19.01
CA ASP A 344 -8.34 -20.65 19.79
C ASP A 344 -9.88 -20.58 19.75
N ASP A 345 -10.50 -19.70 20.52
CA ASP A 345 -11.97 -19.58 20.63
C ASP A 345 -12.67 -19.42 19.27
N THR A 346 -11.98 -18.85 18.28
CA THR A 346 -12.52 -18.59 16.95
C THR A 346 -11.74 -19.27 15.83
N LEU A 347 -10.40 -19.34 15.92
CA LEU A 347 -9.54 -19.78 14.82
C LEU A 347 -8.82 -21.08 15.12
N ARG A 348 -8.49 -21.81 14.05
CA ARG A 348 -7.69 -23.03 14.10
C ARG A 348 -6.42 -22.86 13.29
N VAL A 349 -5.34 -23.44 13.78
CA VAL A 349 -4.07 -23.53 13.07
C VAL A 349 -3.81 -24.98 12.73
N TYR A 350 -3.76 -25.28 11.44
CA TYR A 350 -3.49 -26.61 10.92
C TYR A 350 -2.08 -26.68 10.34
N GLU A 351 -1.35 -27.74 10.69
CA GLU A 351 -0.13 -28.14 10.04
C GLU A 351 -0.44 -28.92 8.76
N ASN A 352 0.14 -28.48 7.64
CA ASN A 352 0.08 -29.15 6.36
C ASN A 352 1.08 -30.30 6.32
N MET A 353 0.59 -31.54 6.42
CA MET A 353 1.42 -32.74 6.44
C MET A 353 2.03 -33.08 5.09
N LYS A 354 1.59 -32.43 3.99
CA LYS A 354 2.09 -32.63 2.63
C LYS A 354 3.06 -31.53 2.17
N VAL A 355 3.45 -30.61 3.06
CA VAL A 355 4.33 -29.48 2.74
C VAL A 355 5.67 -29.96 2.16
N LEU A 356 6.14 -29.27 1.11
CA LEU A 356 7.50 -29.44 0.57
C LEU A 356 8.47 -28.46 1.26
N PRO A 357 9.76 -28.81 1.38
CA PRO A 357 10.76 -27.89 1.89
C PRO A 357 10.88 -26.66 0.98
N ARG A 358 11.38 -25.55 1.53
CA ARG A 358 11.54 -24.28 0.81
C ARG A 358 12.48 -24.36 -0.38
N ALA A 359 13.49 -25.22 -0.28
CA ALA A 359 14.39 -25.57 -1.36
C ALA A 359 14.51 -27.10 -1.47
N PHE A 360 14.52 -27.61 -2.69
CA PHE A 360 14.69 -29.04 -2.98
C PHE A 360 15.29 -29.23 -4.37
N ALA A 361 15.71 -30.45 -4.68
CA ALA A 361 16.16 -30.84 -6.01
C ALA A 361 15.22 -31.89 -6.60
N LEU A 362 15.07 -31.85 -7.93
CA LEU A 362 14.38 -32.88 -8.71
C LEU A 362 15.27 -33.31 -9.87
N PRO A 363 15.23 -34.58 -10.30
CA PRO A 363 15.75 -34.99 -11.60
C PRO A 363 15.22 -34.10 -12.74
N LEU A 364 16.04 -33.83 -13.76
CA LEU A 364 15.72 -32.85 -14.81
C LEU A 364 14.43 -33.17 -15.56
N ASP A 365 14.25 -34.42 -15.97
CA ASP A 365 13.05 -34.93 -16.66
C ASP A 365 11.77 -34.70 -15.85
N LEU A 366 11.84 -34.98 -14.55
CA LEU A 366 10.73 -34.79 -13.64
C LEU A 366 10.45 -33.29 -13.40
N ALA A 367 11.51 -32.49 -13.28
CA ALA A 367 11.39 -31.04 -13.12
C ALA A 367 10.75 -30.37 -14.35
N ASP A 368 11.14 -30.78 -15.56
CA ASP A 368 10.55 -30.30 -16.81
C ASP A 368 9.07 -30.68 -16.91
N THR A 369 8.73 -31.93 -16.57
CA THR A 369 7.33 -32.39 -16.52
C THR A 369 6.48 -31.50 -15.63
N PHE A 370 6.93 -31.20 -14.41
CA PHE A 370 6.18 -30.36 -13.48
C PHE A 370 6.17 -28.87 -13.84
N ALA A 371 7.18 -28.37 -14.55
CA ALA A 371 7.18 -27.00 -15.05
C ALA A 371 6.03 -26.76 -16.06
N GLU A 372 5.58 -27.82 -16.75
CA GLU A 372 4.50 -27.78 -17.75
C GLU A 372 3.15 -28.27 -17.21
N ALA A 373 3.11 -29.01 -16.09
CA ALA A 373 1.95 -29.79 -15.62
C ALA A 373 0.77 -28.98 -15.03
N GLY A 374 0.64 -27.70 -15.32
CA GLY A 374 -0.40 -26.85 -14.72
C GLY A 374 -0.31 -26.92 -13.19
N ASP A 375 -1.37 -27.37 -12.51
CA ASP A 375 -1.51 -27.43 -11.04
C ASP A 375 -0.94 -28.70 -10.37
N ALA A 376 -0.49 -29.70 -11.13
CA ALA A 376 0.10 -30.90 -10.54
C ALA A 376 1.48 -30.57 -9.94
N VAL A 377 1.67 -30.84 -8.65
CA VAL A 377 2.92 -30.53 -7.93
C VAL A 377 3.70 -31.80 -7.56
N PRO A 378 5.03 -31.70 -7.40
CA PRO A 378 5.82 -32.80 -6.84
C PRO A 378 5.34 -33.17 -5.43
N THR A 379 5.56 -34.42 -5.05
CA THR A 379 5.29 -34.90 -3.69
C THR A 379 6.59 -35.19 -2.95
N ARG A 380 6.54 -35.23 -1.62
CA ARG A 380 7.73 -35.54 -0.81
C ARG A 380 8.34 -36.92 -1.14
N ALA A 381 7.53 -37.88 -1.59
CA ALA A 381 7.99 -39.20 -2.02
C ALA A 381 8.78 -39.16 -3.34
N MET A 382 8.60 -38.12 -4.15
CA MET A 382 9.35 -37.91 -5.39
C MET A 382 10.68 -37.18 -5.16
N LEU A 383 10.89 -36.62 -3.97
CA LEU A 383 12.18 -36.07 -3.58
C LEU A 383 13.10 -37.25 -3.24
N SER A 384 14.16 -37.46 -4.02
CA SER A 384 15.11 -38.53 -3.77
C SER A 384 15.78 -38.31 -2.40
N PRO A 385 15.82 -39.33 -1.51
CA PRO A 385 16.59 -39.26 -0.26
C PRO A 385 18.07 -38.94 -0.50
N ASN A 386 18.58 -39.29 -1.69
CA ASN A 386 19.97 -39.08 -2.09
C ASN A 386 20.22 -37.69 -2.67
N GLN A 387 19.18 -36.88 -2.87
CA GLN A 387 19.31 -35.48 -3.24
C GLN A 387 19.02 -34.62 -2.02
N ARG A 388 20.06 -34.04 -1.42
CA ARG A 388 19.92 -33.22 -0.21
C ARG A 388 20.17 -31.77 -0.55
N VAL A 389 19.20 -30.91 -0.28
CA VAL A 389 19.37 -29.45 -0.32
C VAL A 389 19.27 -28.94 1.11
N GLU A 390 20.38 -28.42 1.60
CA GLU A 390 20.50 -27.82 2.91
C GLU A 390 20.66 -26.31 2.78
N GLN A 391 19.91 -25.59 3.57
CA GLN A 391 19.92 -24.14 3.54
C GLN A 391 20.92 -23.61 4.59
N VAL A 392 21.91 -22.86 4.12
CA VAL A 392 23.03 -22.39 4.94
C VAL A 392 22.75 -21.01 5.54
N SER A 393 22.22 -20.09 4.73
CA SER A 393 21.87 -18.75 5.18
C SER A 393 20.78 -18.16 4.30
N TYR A 394 19.86 -17.41 4.91
CA TYR A 394 18.74 -16.81 4.21
C TYR A 394 18.55 -15.37 4.64
N GLN A 395 18.79 -14.46 3.70
CA GLN A 395 18.55 -13.03 3.82
C GLN A 395 17.67 -12.57 2.66
N PRO A 396 16.89 -11.49 2.82
CA PRO A 396 15.99 -11.00 1.77
C PRO A 396 16.67 -10.73 0.42
N ASP A 397 17.95 -10.35 0.43
CA ASP A 397 18.75 -10.08 -0.77
C ASP A 397 19.78 -11.17 -1.09
N ARG A 398 19.91 -12.21 -0.26
CA ARG A 398 20.92 -13.26 -0.44
C ARG A 398 20.53 -14.59 0.20
N VAL A 399 20.46 -15.63 -0.61
CA VAL A 399 20.18 -17.02 -0.17
C VAL A 399 21.35 -17.92 -0.53
N VAL A 400 21.81 -18.72 0.42
CA VAL A 400 22.91 -19.67 0.25
C VAL A 400 22.41 -21.07 0.58
N LEU A 401 22.58 -21.99 -0.37
CA LEU A 401 22.18 -23.38 -0.28
C LEU A 401 23.39 -24.27 -0.57
N ASN A 402 23.50 -25.38 0.16
CA ASN A 402 24.35 -26.50 -0.19
C ASN A 402 23.47 -27.59 -0.77
N ALA A 403 23.84 -28.12 -1.93
CA ALA A 403 23.08 -29.15 -2.62
C ALA A 403 24.00 -30.31 -2.97
N GLN A 404 23.59 -31.51 -2.59
CA GLN A 404 24.23 -32.76 -2.98
C GLN A 404 23.27 -33.50 -3.90
N VAL A 405 23.71 -33.79 -5.13
CA VAL A 405 22.88 -34.46 -6.15
C VAL A 405 23.67 -35.56 -6.84
N GLU A 406 23.13 -36.78 -6.91
CA GLU A 406 23.83 -37.95 -7.51
C GLU A 406 23.79 -37.97 -9.05
N ALA A 407 22.85 -37.23 -9.64
CA ALA A 407 22.63 -37.13 -11.08
C ALA A 407 22.26 -35.67 -11.42
N PRO A 408 22.37 -35.26 -12.70
CA PRO A 408 21.90 -33.95 -13.13
C PRO A 408 20.48 -33.67 -12.63
N ALA A 409 20.31 -32.53 -11.97
CA ALA A 409 19.08 -32.20 -11.26
C ALA A 409 18.82 -30.69 -11.33
N ARG A 410 17.55 -30.30 -11.23
CA ARG A 410 17.16 -28.91 -11.06
C ARG A 410 16.97 -28.62 -9.58
N LEU A 411 17.79 -27.73 -9.03
CA LEU A 411 17.56 -27.14 -7.72
C LEU A 411 16.49 -26.08 -7.85
N ILE A 412 15.47 -26.19 -7.01
CA ILE A 412 14.30 -25.32 -6.97
C ILE A 412 14.28 -24.62 -5.62
N LEU A 413 14.23 -23.29 -5.64
CA LEU A 413 13.99 -22.45 -4.48
C LEU A 413 12.63 -21.81 -4.68
N THR A 414 11.66 -22.11 -3.83
CA THR A 414 10.27 -21.64 -4.01
C THR A 414 10.06 -20.19 -3.59
N ASP A 415 11.07 -19.36 -3.81
CA ASP A 415 11.03 -17.91 -3.78
C ASP A 415 10.81 -17.34 -5.19
N LEU A 416 10.16 -16.19 -5.25
CA LEU A 416 9.83 -15.55 -6.51
C LEU A 416 11.07 -15.15 -7.30
N ASP A 417 11.06 -15.48 -8.59
CA ASP A 417 11.96 -14.90 -9.56
C ASP A 417 11.57 -13.43 -9.80
N TYR A 418 12.59 -12.57 -9.85
CA TYR A 418 12.44 -11.15 -10.11
C TYR A 418 13.69 -10.59 -10.81
N PRO A 419 13.54 -9.68 -11.79
CA PRO A 419 14.69 -9.05 -12.45
C PRO A 419 15.64 -8.39 -11.45
N GLY A 420 16.90 -8.81 -11.48
CA GLY A 420 17.94 -8.37 -10.55
C GLY A 420 18.51 -9.49 -9.69
N TRP A 421 17.84 -10.65 -9.60
CA TRP A 421 18.45 -11.84 -9.01
C TRP A 421 19.54 -12.41 -9.91
N LEU A 422 20.65 -12.80 -9.29
CA LEU A 422 21.79 -13.48 -9.90
C LEU A 422 22.00 -14.81 -9.15
N ALA A 423 22.40 -15.85 -9.87
CA ALA A 423 22.78 -17.12 -9.28
C ALA A 423 24.23 -17.47 -9.58
N THR A 424 24.90 -18.09 -8.62
CA THR A 424 26.20 -18.72 -8.81
C THR A 424 26.17 -20.15 -8.27
N VAL A 425 26.84 -21.06 -8.97
CA VAL A 425 27.07 -22.44 -8.55
C VAL A 425 28.57 -22.61 -8.40
N ASN A 426 29.04 -22.91 -7.18
CA ASN A 426 30.47 -23.02 -6.87
C ASN A 426 31.30 -21.76 -7.25
N GLY A 427 30.67 -20.58 -7.22
CA GLY A 427 31.29 -19.29 -7.56
C GLY A 427 31.14 -18.88 -9.04
N GLU A 428 30.76 -19.80 -9.92
CA GLU A 428 30.53 -19.51 -11.33
C GLU A 428 29.11 -19.05 -11.59
N ARG A 429 28.93 -18.03 -12.44
CA ARG A 429 27.62 -17.46 -12.72
C ARG A 429 26.82 -18.38 -13.64
N VAL A 430 25.58 -18.66 -13.24
CA VAL A 430 24.63 -19.46 -14.01
C VAL A 430 23.35 -18.68 -14.28
N SER A 431 22.59 -19.08 -15.30
CA SER A 431 21.26 -18.55 -15.58
C SER A 431 20.24 -19.07 -14.56
N ILE A 432 19.39 -18.17 -14.06
CA ILE A 432 18.21 -18.56 -13.29
C ILE A 432 17.11 -18.94 -14.28
N GLU A 433 16.56 -20.12 -14.12
CA GLU A 433 15.38 -20.61 -14.84
C GLU A 433 14.15 -20.50 -13.94
N ARG A 434 12.98 -20.26 -14.55
CA ARG A 434 11.72 -20.23 -13.79
C ARG A 434 11.14 -21.62 -13.67
N PHE A 435 10.91 -22.05 -12.43
CA PHE A 435 10.09 -23.22 -12.13
C PHE A 435 8.65 -22.76 -11.82
N PHE A 436 7.64 -23.46 -12.36
CA PHE A 436 6.23 -23.08 -12.22
C PHE A 436 5.89 -21.64 -12.70
N GLY A 437 6.71 -21.09 -13.59
CA GLY A 437 6.55 -19.72 -14.10
C GLY A 437 6.78 -18.62 -13.05
N ALA A 438 7.11 -18.95 -11.80
CA ALA A 438 7.22 -17.98 -10.70
C ALA A 438 8.45 -18.16 -9.82
N PHE A 439 8.97 -19.38 -9.65
CA PHE A 439 10.04 -19.68 -8.69
C PHE A 439 11.42 -19.72 -9.33
N ARG A 440 12.45 -19.45 -8.52
CA ARG A 440 13.85 -19.50 -8.95
C ARG A 440 14.35 -20.94 -9.00
N SER A 441 15.06 -21.29 -10.06
CA SER A 441 15.73 -22.58 -10.16
C SER A 441 17.04 -22.49 -10.92
N VAL A 442 17.94 -23.45 -10.68
CA VAL A 442 19.19 -23.62 -11.41
C VAL A 442 19.43 -25.10 -11.68
N THR A 443 20.01 -25.39 -12.84
CA THR A 443 20.45 -26.74 -13.21
C THR A 443 21.80 -27.03 -12.58
N LEU A 444 21.92 -28.18 -11.92
CA LEU A 444 23.14 -28.67 -11.29
C LEU A 444 23.61 -29.96 -11.99
N PRO A 445 24.91 -30.11 -12.27
CA PRO A 445 25.47 -31.40 -12.60
C PRO A 445 25.46 -32.33 -11.37
N ALA A 446 25.87 -33.59 -11.54
CA ALA A 446 26.07 -34.48 -10.39
C ALA A 446 27.23 -34.00 -9.52
N GLY A 447 27.06 -34.01 -8.20
CA GLY A 447 28.08 -33.66 -7.21
C GLY A 447 27.56 -32.77 -6.08
N ASP A 448 28.52 -32.20 -5.35
CA ASP A 448 28.28 -31.24 -4.28
C ASP A 448 28.41 -29.80 -4.81
N HIS A 449 27.41 -28.99 -4.50
CA HIS A 449 27.27 -27.64 -5.03
C HIS A 449 26.91 -26.66 -3.93
N ARG A 450 27.60 -25.52 -3.94
CA ARG A 450 27.21 -24.34 -3.19
C ARG A 450 26.51 -23.36 -4.13
N VAL A 451 25.21 -23.22 -3.96
CA VAL A 451 24.37 -22.34 -4.77
C VAL A 451 24.10 -21.05 -4.00
N VAL A 452 24.38 -19.90 -4.63
CA VAL A 452 24.13 -18.59 -4.04
C VAL A 452 23.23 -17.79 -4.97
N PHE A 453 22.06 -17.40 -4.48
CA PHE A 453 21.20 -16.40 -5.10
C PHE A 453 21.46 -15.05 -4.44
N ALA A 454 21.73 -14.00 -5.24
CA ALA A 454 21.96 -12.64 -4.74
C ALA A 454 21.18 -11.61 -5.55
N TYR A 455 20.50 -10.69 -4.85
CA TYR A 455 19.68 -9.65 -5.47
C TYR A 455 20.51 -8.38 -5.69
N ARG A 456 20.76 -8.07 -6.97
CA ARG A 456 21.57 -6.93 -7.44
C ARG A 456 20.85 -6.23 -8.60
N PRO A 457 19.76 -5.49 -8.34
CA PRO A 457 19.00 -4.83 -9.40
C PRO A 457 19.75 -3.64 -9.98
N TRP A 458 19.81 -3.56 -11.32
CA TRP A 458 20.46 -2.46 -12.03
C TRP A 458 19.80 -1.09 -11.73
N SER A 459 18.51 -1.08 -11.38
CA SER A 459 17.75 0.13 -11.06
C SER A 459 18.27 0.84 -9.81
N PHE A 460 18.77 0.07 -8.83
CA PHE A 460 19.39 0.65 -7.65
C PHE A 460 20.68 1.38 -8.01
N THR A 461 21.53 0.76 -8.83
CA THR A 461 22.79 1.37 -9.31
C THR A 461 22.51 2.64 -10.12
N LEU A 462 21.52 2.62 -11.01
CA LEU A 462 21.11 3.79 -11.79
C LEU A 462 20.54 4.89 -10.88
N GLY A 463 19.67 4.54 -9.94
CA GLY A 463 19.07 5.49 -8.98
C GLY A 463 20.13 6.18 -8.11
N LEU A 464 21.15 5.44 -7.67
CA LEU A 464 22.29 5.99 -6.94
C LEU A 464 23.05 7.00 -7.81
N GLY A 465 23.35 6.66 -9.06
CA GLY A 465 24.02 7.57 -10.00
C GLY A 465 23.24 8.87 -10.25
N VAL A 466 21.93 8.77 -10.52
CA VAL A 466 21.05 9.94 -10.71
C VAL A 466 20.98 10.81 -9.45
N SER A 467 20.91 10.19 -8.27
CA SER A 467 20.86 10.91 -7.00
C SER A 467 22.15 11.68 -6.72
N LEU A 468 23.31 11.07 -7.00
CA LEU A 468 24.62 11.71 -6.86
C LEU A 468 24.75 12.92 -7.80
N VAL A 469 24.41 12.75 -9.09
CA VAL A 469 24.43 13.85 -10.07
C VAL A 469 23.47 14.97 -9.65
N SER A 470 22.25 14.63 -9.24
CA SER A 470 21.27 15.62 -8.76
C SER A 470 21.77 16.37 -7.53
N GLY A 471 22.40 15.68 -6.58
CA GLY A 471 23.02 16.27 -5.40
C GLY A 471 24.13 17.26 -5.75
N VAL A 472 25.03 16.89 -6.67
CA VAL A 472 26.10 17.77 -7.15
C VAL A 472 25.53 19.03 -7.82
N LEU A 473 24.51 18.88 -8.67
CA LEU A 473 23.85 20.02 -9.32
C LEU A 473 23.18 20.95 -8.30
N TRP A 474 22.51 20.39 -7.29
CA TRP A 474 21.90 21.19 -6.22
C TRP A 474 22.93 21.94 -5.38
N LEU A 475 24.04 21.28 -5.01
CA LEU A 475 25.15 21.94 -4.33
C LEU A 475 25.75 23.07 -5.19
N GLY A 476 25.84 22.87 -6.51
CA GLY A 476 26.26 23.92 -7.45
C GLY A 476 25.31 25.12 -7.48
N VAL A 477 23.99 24.89 -7.52
CA VAL A 477 22.98 25.96 -7.48
C VAL A 477 23.03 26.71 -6.15
N LEU A 478 23.12 26.00 -5.02
CA LEU A 478 23.22 26.60 -3.70
C LEU A 478 24.54 27.38 -3.54
N GLY A 479 25.66 26.81 -3.99
CA GLY A 479 26.96 27.46 -3.98
C GLY A 479 26.98 28.74 -4.82
N TYR A 480 26.38 28.69 -6.02
CA TYR A 480 26.23 29.88 -6.87
C TYR A 480 25.29 30.93 -6.28
N GLY A 481 24.18 30.51 -5.67
CA GLY A 481 23.25 31.39 -4.97
C GLY A 481 23.91 32.07 -3.76
N GLY A 482 24.64 31.31 -2.95
CA GLY A 482 25.45 31.83 -1.84
C GLY A 482 26.53 32.80 -2.32
N TRP A 483 27.27 32.44 -3.39
CA TRP A 483 28.25 33.33 -4.02
C TRP A 483 27.63 34.65 -4.47
N ARG A 484 26.45 34.61 -5.11
CA ARG A 484 25.71 35.82 -5.55
C ARG A 484 25.27 36.70 -4.37
N LEU A 485 24.96 36.12 -3.22
CA LEU A 485 24.59 36.86 -2.00
C LEU A 485 25.81 37.48 -1.32
N LEU A 486 26.95 36.77 -1.30
CA LEU A 486 28.20 37.25 -0.71
C LEU A 486 28.92 38.27 -1.60
N PHE A 487 28.80 38.13 -2.92
CA PHE A 487 29.40 39.01 -3.92
C PHE A 487 28.31 39.58 -4.85
N PRO A 488 27.44 40.47 -4.35
CA PRO A 488 26.46 41.14 -5.20
C PRO A 488 27.19 41.96 -6.26
N ARG A 489 26.72 41.88 -7.51
CA ARG A 489 27.28 42.69 -8.60
C ARG A 489 27.11 44.17 -8.25
N VAL A 490 28.22 44.88 -8.05
CA VAL A 490 28.22 46.35 -8.02
C VAL A 490 27.74 46.81 -9.40
N GLY A 491 26.57 47.45 -9.44
CA GLY A 491 26.04 47.98 -10.69
C GLY A 491 26.94 49.10 -11.22
N PRO A 492 27.13 49.23 -12.55
CA PRO A 492 27.80 50.39 -13.12
C PRO A 492 26.89 51.62 -12.94
N GLY A 493 27.17 52.44 -11.93
CA GLY A 493 26.50 53.73 -11.76
C GLY A 493 26.29 54.16 -10.31
N THR A 494 27.37 54.50 -9.62
CA THR A 494 27.47 55.63 -8.68
C THR A 494 28.95 55.86 -8.42
N ALA A 495 29.62 56.58 -9.31
CA ALA A 495 30.90 57.22 -9.07
C ALA A 495 30.81 58.65 -9.60
#